data_AF-A0A0G0VVJ8-F1
#
_entry.id   AF-A0A0G0VVJ8-F1
#
_cell.length_a   1.000
_cell.length_b   1.000
_cell.length_c   1.000
_cell.angle_alpha   90.00
_cell.angle_beta   90.00
_cell.angle_gamma   90.00
#
_symmetry.space_group_name_H-M   'P 1'
#
loop_
_entity.id
_entity.type
_entity.pdbx_description
1 polymer ?
#
loop_
_entity_poly.entity_id
_entity_poly.type
_entity_poly.pdbx_seq_one_letter_code
_entity_poly.pdbx_strand_id
1 'polypeptide(L)'
;MTGDKFIKKLILSSSIILLIIILDQISKEFVQKYLEVSCNFGFAFGLGEASWPILLFVLVLVGYFLFKKKQNFLSFSLSLVIGGGIANLIDRLTVGCVRDFISVGFWPSFNLADAAITFGVLLILFEVLRGYKWLAN
;
A
#
# COMPACT_ATOMS: atom_id res chain seq x y z
N MET A 1 -4.22 -8.96 -24.14
CA MET A 1 -5.16 -7.89 -23.78
C MET A 1 -5.24 -6.99 -24.98
N THR A 2 -6.44 -6.66 -25.43
CA THR A 2 -6.64 -5.60 -26.42
C THR A 2 -6.16 -4.27 -25.82
N GLY A 3 -5.74 -3.31 -26.65
CA GLY A 3 -5.24 -2.01 -26.18
C GLY A 3 -6.21 -1.30 -25.22
N ASP A 4 -7.51 -1.35 -25.51
CA ASP A 4 -8.57 -0.78 -24.67
C ASP A 4 -8.61 -1.40 -23.25
N LYS A 5 -8.49 -2.73 -23.13
CA LYS A 5 -8.46 -3.39 -21.81
C LYS A 5 -7.23 -2.99 -20.99
N PHE A 6 -6.10 -2.75 -21.66
CA PHE A 6 -4.89 -2.28 -21.01
C PHE A 6 -5.03 -0.84 -20.50
N ILE A 7 -5.55 0.06 -21.32
CA ILE A 7 -5.78 1.46 -20.95
C ILE A 7 -6.76 1.55 -19.77
N LYS A 8 -7.88 0.83 -19.81
CA LYS A 8 -8.85 0.79 -18.70
C LYS A 8 -8.24 0.30 -17.40
N LYS A 9 -7.43 -0.76 -17.46
CA LYS A 9 -6.70 -1.26 -16.30
C LYS A 9 -5.75 -0.19 -15.74
N LEU A 10 -4.98 0.47 -16.60
CA LEU A 10 -4.01 1.49 -16.19
C LEU A 10 -4.71 2.65 -15.50
N ILE A 11 -5.79 3.18 -16.10
CA ILE A 11 -6.58 4.26 -15.53
C ILE A 11 -7.12 3.85 -14.15
N LEU A 12 -7.78 2.70 -14.06
CA LEU A 12 -8.34 2.22 -12.79
C LEU A 12 -7.26 2.05 -11.71
N SER A 13 -6.13 1.44 -12.07
CA SER A 13 -5.03 1.18 -11.13
C SER A 13 -4.45 2.49 -10.59
N SER A 14 -4.21 3.47 -11.47
CA SER A 14 -3.72 4.80 -11.10
C SER A 14 -4.73 5.58 -10.28
N SER A 15 -6.04 5.49 -10.59
CA SER A 15 -7.10 6.12 -9.79
C SER A 15 -7.17 5.57 -8.37
N ILE A 16 -7.05 4.25 -8.19
CA ILE A 16 -7.03 3.62 -6.87
C ILE A 16 -5.81 4.07 -6.07
N ILE A 17 -4.62 4.03 -6.69
CA ILE A 17 -3.37 4.47 -6.06
C ILE A 17 -3.50 5.93 -5.59
N LEU A 18 -3.97 6.82 -6.47
CA LEU A 18 -4.14 8.23 -6.14
C LEU A 18 -5.17 8.45 -5.03
N LEU A 19 -6.29 7.71 -5.07
CA LEU A 19 -7.32 7.79 -4.03
C LEU A 19 -6.75 7.42 -2.66
N ILE A 20 -5.97 6.34 -2.55
CA ILE A 20 -5.36 5.91 -1.28
C ILE A 20 -4.40 6.98 -0.77
N ILE A 21 -3.53 7.50 -1.64
CA ILE A 21 -2.58 8.55 -1.27
C ILE A 21 -3.33 9.78 -0.73
N ILE A 22 -4.35 10.25 -1.45
CA ILE A 22 -5.13 11.43 -1.05
C ILE A 22 -5.81 11.19 0.29
N LEU A 23 -6.51 10.05 0.44
CA LEU A 23 -7.24 9.74 1.66
C LEU A 23 -6.31 9.62 2.87
N ASP A 24 -5.17 8.95 2.72
CA ASP A 24 -4.20 8.78 3.80
C ASP A 24 -3.59 10.14 4.20
N GLN A 25 -3.11 10.92 3.23
CA GLN A 25 -2.48 12.22 3.50
C GLN A 25 -3.46 13.22 4.11
N ILE A 26 -4.70 13.32 3.59
CA ILE A 26 -5.74 14.17 4.19
C ILE A 26 -6.08 13.71 5.61
N SER A 27 -6.18 12.40 5.84
CA SER A 27 -6.48 11.87 7.17
C SER A 27 -5.38 12.20 8.16
N LYS A 28 -4.11 12.10 7.76
CA LYS A 28 -2.96 12.47 8.59
C LYS A 28 -2.96 13.95 8.96
N GLU A 29 -3.13 14.83 7.97
CA GLU A 29 -3.23 16.29 8.21
C GLU A 29 -4.41 16.65 9.11
N PHE A 30 -5.58 16.04 8.85
CA PHE A 30 -6.77 16.27 9.65
C PHE A 30 -6.58 15.80 11.09
N VAL A 31 -6.08 14.59 11.30
CA VAL A 31 -5.94 14.01 12.64
C VAL A 31 -4.86 14.73 13.44
N GLN A 32 -3.73 15.08 12.81
CA GLN A 32 -2.64 15.83 13.45
C GLN A 32 -3.10 17.19 14.00
N LYS A 33 -4.17 17.77 13.44
CA LYS A 33 -4.75 19.03 13.94
C LYS A 33 -5.50 18.87 15.26
N TYR A 34 -6.02 17.69 15.58
CA TYR A 34 -6.96 17.49 16.70
C TYR A 34 -6.52 16.42 17.71
N LEU A 35 -5.66 15.48 17.33
CA LEU A 35 -5.23 14.35 18.15
C LEU A 35 -3.72 14.16 18.06
N GLU A 36 -3.16 13.46 19.05
CA GLU A 36 -1.76 13.05 19.02
C GLU A 36 -1.52 12.00 17.92
N VAL A 37 -0.43 12.18 17.20
CA VAL A 37 0.02 11.29 16.12
C VAL A 37 1.38 10.73 16.51
N SER A 38 1.54 9.42 16.38
CA SER A 38 2.79 8.71 16.65
C SER A 38 3.70 8.79 15.42
N CYS A 39 4.97 9.14 15.62
CA CYS A 39 5.98 9.06 14.57
C CYS A 39 6.66 7.70 14.59
N ASN A 40 6.51 6.95 13.50
CA ASN A 40 7.15 5.66 13.32
C ASN A 40 8.35 5.77 12.38
N PHE A 41 9.54 5.66 12.97
CA PHE A 41 10.83 5.70 12.28
C PHE A 41 11.29 4.34 11.76
N GLY A 42 10.63 3.27 12.22
CA GLY A 42 10.97 1.90 11.89
C GLY A 42 10.42 1.45 10.54
N PHE A 43 11.04 0.40 10.03
CA PHE A 43 10.50 -0.48 9.00
C PHE A 43 10.41 -1.91 9.58
N ALA A 44 9.80 -2.83 8.84
CA ALA A 44 9.63 -4.20 9.31
C ALA A 44 10.97 -4.86 9.73
N PHE A 45 10.91 -5.72 10.76
CA PHE A 45 12.05 -6.50 11.27
C PHE A 45 13.22 -5.69 11.86
N GLY A 46 12.94 -4.52 12.45
CA GLY A 46 13.96 -3.73 13.17
C GLY A 46 14.88 -2.92 12.26
N LEU A 47 14.55 -2.79 10.97
CA LEU A 47 15.26 -1.92 10.03
C LEU A 47 14.88 -0.46 10.32
N GLY A 48 15.86 0.38 10.69
CA GLY A 48 15.64 1.75 11.18
C GLY A 48 15.38 2.83 10.12
N GLU A 49 15.66 4.08 10.53
CA GLU A 49 15.35 5.37 9.86
C GLU A 49 15.74 5.47 8.38
N ALA A 50 16.76 4.74 7.92
CA ALA A 50 17.25 4.76 6.54
C ALA A 50 16.56 3.74 5.61
N SER A 51 15.36 3.26 5.94
CA SER A 51 14.67 2.17 5.23
C SER A 51 13.82 2.61 4.04
N TRP A 52 13.73 3.92 3.74
CA TRP A 52 12.97 4.42 2.59
C TRP A 52 13.51 3.93 1.22
N PRO A 53 14.83 3.69 0.99
CA PRO A 53 15.31 3.11 -0.27
C PRO A 53 14.85 1.66 -0.45
N ILE A 54 14.74 0.90 0.65
CA ILE A 54 14.21 -0.48 0.64
C ILE A 54 12.74 -0.45 0.25
N LEU A 55 11.96 0.45 0.85
CA LEU A 55 10.56 0.65 0.49
C LEU A 55 10.40 1.02 -0.98
N LEU A 56 11.23 1.94 -1.50
CA LEU A 56 11.24 2.33 -2.90
C LEU A 56 11.55 1.14 -3.82
N PHE A 57 12.54 0.32 -3.48
CA PHE A 57 12.88 -0.89 -4.23
C PHE A 57 11.71 -1.88 -4.27
N VAL A 58 11.06 -2.13 -3.13
CA VAL A 58 9.86 -2.99 -3.07
C VAL A 58 8.74 -2.43 -3.94
N LEU A 59 8.49 -1.11 -3.90
CA LEU A 59 7.48 -0.46 -4.74
C LEU A 59 7.76 -0.63 -6.23
N VAL A 60 9.03 -0.52 -6.66
CA VAL A 60 9.41 -0.76 -8.06
C VAL A 60 9.14 -2.20 -8.47
N LEU A 61 9.49 -3.18 -7.63
CA LEU A 61 9.22 -4.60 -7.89
C LEU A 61 7.71 -4.88 -7.98
N VAL A 62 6.92 -4.38 -7.05
CA VAL A 62 5.46 -4.55 -7.04
C VAL A 62 4.83 -3.86 -8.26
N GLY A 63 5.30 -2.66 -8.60
CA GLY A 63 4.93 -1.93 -9.82
C GLY A 63 5.19 -2.74 -11.09
N TYR A 64 6.36 -3.36 -11.22
CA TYR A 64 6.68 -4.26 -12.33
C TYR A 64 5.65 -5.40 -12.47
N PHE A 65 5.25 -6.04 -11.37
CA PHE A 65 4.23 -7.09 -11.40
C PHE A 65 2.84 -6.58 -11.78
N LEU A 66 2.48 -5.36 -11.36
CA LEU A 66 1.23 -4.70 -11.76
C LEU A 66 1.18 -4.54 -13.28
N PHE A 67 2.26 -4.15 -13.94
CA PHE A 67 2.30 -4.03 -15.40
C PHE A 67 2.31 -5.37 -16.14
N LYS A 68 3.00 -6.38 -15.60
CA LYS A 68 3.17 -7.69 -16.26
C LYS A 68 1.91 -8.56 -16.24
N LYS A 69 1.12 -8.51 -15.16
CA LYS A 69 -0.01 -9.41 -14.96
C LYS A 69 -1.28 -8.89 -15.64
N LYS A 70 -2.12 -9.79 -16.17
CA LYS A 70 -3.35 -9.43 -16.90
C LYS A 70 -4.63 -9.54 -16.05
N GLN A 71 -4.54 -10.06 -14.83
CA GLN A 71 -5.67 -10.32 -13.96
C GLN A 71 -6.13 -9.03 -13.28
N ASN A 72 -7.40 -8.66 -13.47
CA ASN A 72 -7.97 -7.42 -12.90
C ASN A 72 -7.96 -7.45 -11.38
N PHE A 73 -8.25 -8.60 -10.77
CA PHE A 73 -8.26 -8.77 -9.32
C PHE A 73 -6.86 -8.57 -8.72
N LEU A 74 -5.85 -9.27 -9.23
CA LEU A 74 -4.45 -9.04 -8.84
C LEU A 74 -4.02 -7.58 -9.01
N SER A 75 -4.47 -6.92 -10.07
CA SER A 75 -4.15 -5.51 -10.33
C SER A 75 -4.72 -4.59 -9.27
N PHE A 76 -5.98 -4.83 -8.87
CA PHE A 76 -6.62 -4.13 -7.76
C PHE A 76 -5.84 -4.32 -6.45
N SER A 77 -5.51 -5.57 -6.11
CA SER A 77 -4.76 -5.89 -4.88
C SER A 77 -3.37 -5.24 -4.86
N LEU A 78 -2.65 -5.26 -6.00
CA LEU A 78 -1.35 -4.60 -6.14
C LEU A 78 -1.48 -3.07 -6.06
N SER A 79 -2.52 -2.48 -6.63
CA SER A 79 -2.80 -1.04 -6.50
C SER A 79 -3.02 -0.60 -5.05
N LEU A 80 -3.64 -1.44 -4.21
CA LEU A 80 -3.76 -1.16 -2.78
C LEU A 80 -2.39 -1.11 -2.09
N VAL A 81 -1.54 -2.12 -2.35
CA VAL A 81 -0.18 -2.20 -1.79
C VAL A 81 0.69 -1.03 -2.25
N ILE A 82 0.65 -0.72 -3.55
CA ILE A 82 1.42 0.40 -4.12
C ILE A 82 0.93 1.73 -3.57
N GLY A 83 -0.39 1.96 -3.52
CA GLY A 83 -0.97 3.19 -2.98
C GLY A 83 -0.56 3.45 -1.54
N GLY A 84 -0.69 2.44 -0.67
CA GLY A 84 -0.26 2.58 0.73
C GLY A 84 1.25 2.73 0.87
N GLY A 85 2.04 1.96 0.11
CA GLY A 85 3.50 2.07 0.18
C GLY A 85 4.00 3.44 -0.29
N ILE A 86 3.40 4.04 -1.34
CA ILE A 86 3.71 5.40 -1.78
C ILE A 86 3.29 6.42 -0.71
N ALA A 87 2.11 6.28 -0.10
CA ALA A 87 1.65 7.20 0.93
C ALA A 87 2.59 7.22 2.16
N ASN A 88 3.08 6.07 2.61
CA ASN A 88 4.09 6.00 3.68
C ASN A 88 5.48 6.47 3.21
N LEU A 89 5.83 6.30 1.93
CA LEU A 89 7.07 6.85 1.38
C LEU A 89 7.03 8.39 1.35
N ILE A 90 5.89 8.99 1.01
CA ILE A 90 5.71 10.45 1.03
C ILE A 90 6.02 11.00 2.42
N ASP A 91 5.41 10.44 3.46
CA ASP A 91 5.67 10.83 4.85
C ASP A 91 7.15 10.74 5.23
N ARG A 92 7.84 9.67 4.83
CA ARG A 92 9.27 9.50 5.10
C ARG A 92 10.13 10.54 4.42
N LEU A 93 9.76 10.97 3.21
CA LEU A 93 10.50 11.97 2.46
C LEU A 93 10.20 13.41 2.90
N THR A 94 8.99 13.68 3.43
CA THR A 94 8.55 15.04 3.80
C THR A 94 8.65 15.33 5.29
N VAL A 95 8.34 14.36 6.14
CA VAL A 95 8.30 14.48 7.61
C VAL A 95 9.47 13.74 8.28
N GLY A 96 10.01 12.70 7.63
CA GLY A 96 11.11 11.89 8.17
C GLY A 96 10.65 10.69 9.02
N CYS A 97 9.36 10.54 9.25
CA CYS A 97 8.73 9.42 9.97
C CYS A 97 7.41 9.05 9.27
N VAL A 98 6.89 7.84 9.49
CA VAL A 98 5.50 7.50 9.12
C VAL A 98 4.56 7.96 10.22
N ARG A 99 3.50 8.70 9.87
CA ARG A 99 2.53 9.23 10.83
C ARG A 99 1.42 8.21 11.12
N ASP A 100 1.45 7.62 12.31
CA ASP A 100 0.48 6.63 12.77
C ASP A 100 -0.52 7.25 13.74
N PHE A 101 -1.81 7.09 13.48
CA PHE A 101 -2.87 7.82 14.20
C PHE A 101 -4.06 6.97 14.62
N ILE A 102 -4.14 5.72 14.15
CA ILE A 102 -5.14 4.75 14.60
C ILE A 102 -4.48 3.89 15.68
N SER A 103 -4.99 4.00 16.91
CA SER A 103 -4.51 3.21 18.06
C SER A 103 -5.65 2.39 18.64
N VAL A 104 -5.44 1.07 18.78
CA VAL A 104 -6.47 0.12 19.26
C VAL A 104 -5.89 -0.77 20.34
N GLY A 105 -6.09 -0.38 21.61
CA GLY A 105 -5.67 -1.18 22.76
C GLY A 105 -4.17 -1.53 22.72
N PHE A 106 -3.86 -2.82 22.70
CA PHE A 106 -2.48 -3.34 22.66
C PHE A 106 -1.90 -3.45 21.24
N TRP A 107 -2.70 -3.21 20.19
CA TRP A 107 -2.27 -3.36 18.81
C TRP A 107 -1.36 -2.18 18.42
N PRO A 108 -0.26 -2.42 17.67
CA PRO A 108 0.60 -1.34 17.20
C PRO A 108 -0.17 -0.27 16.42
N SER A 109 0.10 1.00 16.69
CA SER A 109 -0.55 2.09 15.97
C SER A 109 -0.29 1.98 14.47
N PHE A 110 -1.27 2.39 13.66
CA PHE A 110 -1.21 2.31 12.20
C PHE A 110 -1.97 3.46 11.55
N ASN A 111 -1.93 3.54 10.22
CA ASN A 111 -2.64 4.53 9.42
C ASN A 111 -3.46 3.89 8.28
N LEU A 112 -4.09 4.71 7.44
CA LEU A 112 -4.89 4.20 6.31
C LEU A 112 -4.02 3.55 5.22
N ALA A 113 -2.79 4.01 5.03
CA ALA A 113 -1.84 3.36 4.13
C ALA A 113 -1.50 1.93 4.58
N ASP A 114 -1.30 1.69 5.88
CA ASP A 114 -1.03 0.35 6.42
C ASP A 114 -2.24 -0.57 6.27
N ALA A 115 -3.46 -0.04 6.48
CA ALA A 115 -4.69 -0.77 6.24
C ALA A 115 -4.79 -1.17 4.75
N ALA A 116 -4.53 -0.25 3.82
CA ALA A 116 -4.55 -0.53 2.39
C ALA A 116 -3.53 -1.61 1.99
N ILE A 117 -2.29 -1.53 2.52
CA ILE A 117 -1.26 -2.56 2.31
C ILE A 117 -1.76 -3.91 2.85
N THR A 118 -2.28 -3.94 4.07
CA THR A 118 -2.76 -5.17 4.72
C THR A 118 -3.87 -5.83 3.90
N PHE A 119 -4.90 -5.08 3.50
CA PHE A 119 -5.96 -5.61 2.64
C PHE A 119 -5.44 -6.06 1.28
N GLY A 120 -4.54 -5.30 0.65
CA GLY A 120 -3.91 -5.68 -0.62
C GLY A 120 -3.17 -7.01 -0.52
N VAL A 121 -2.37 -7.21 0.52
CA VAL A 121 -1.65 -8.47 0.78
C VAL A 121 -2.62 -9.62 1.03
N LEU A 122 -3.68 -9.41 1.83
CA LEU A 122 -4.70 -10.44 2.07
C LEU A 122 -5.40 -10.87 0.77
N LEU A 123 -5.71 -9.93 -0.13
CA LEU A 123 -6.32 -10.25 -1.42
C LEU A 123 -5.36 -11.00 -2.35
N ILE A 124 -4.07 -10.63 -2.37
CA ILE A 124 -3.04 -11.39 -3.10
C ILE A 124 -2.96 -12.82 -2.56
N LEU A 125 -2.90 -12.99 -1.24
CA LEU A 125 -2.85 -14.31 -0.61
C LEU A 125 -4.08 -15.15 -0.97
N PHE A 126 -5.27 -14.54 -0.91
CA PHE A 126 -6.51 -15.19 -1.31
C PHE A 126 -6.47 -15.68 -2.76
N GLU A 127 -5.99 -14.84 -3.70
CA GLU A 127 -5.87 -15.22 -5.11
C GLU A 127 -4.87 -16.37 -5.32
N VAL A 128 -3.73 -16.33 -4.63
CA VAL A 128 -2.73 -17.40 -4.66
C VAL A 128 -3.32 -18.71 -4.13
N LEU A 129 -3.96 -18.70 -2.96
CA LEU A 129 -4.57 -19.90 -2.36
C LEU A 129 -5.70 -20.48 -3.21
N ARG A 130 -6.50 -19.62 -3.85
CA ARG A 130 -7.53 -20.05 -4.81
C ARG A 130 -6.90 -20.72 -6.04
N GLY A 131 -5.80 -20.16 -6.57
CA GLY A 131 -5.07 -20.74 -7.70
C GLY A 131 -4.48 -22.12 -7.40
N TYR A 132 -3.89 -22.30 -6.21
CA TYR A 132 -3.39 -23.61 -5.77
C TYR A 132 -4.50 -24.67 -5.69
N LYS A 133 -5.67 -24.33 -5.14
CA LYS A 133 -6.82 -25.27 -5.06
C LYS A 133 -7.36 -25.71 -6.43
N TRP A 134 -7.18 -24.90 -7.47
CA TRP A 134 -7.61 -25.25 -8.82
C TRP A 134 -6.65 -26.22 -9.51
N LEU A 135 -5.35 -26.18 -9.19
CA LEU A 135 -4.35 -27.11 -9.75
C LEU A 135 -4.29 -28.45 -9.01
N ALA A 136 -4.83 -28.51 -7.79
CA ALA A 136 -4.81 -29.70 -6.94
C ALA A 136 -6.07 -30.59 -7.08
N ASN A 137 -7.01 -30.21 -7.95
CA ASN A 137 -8.20 -30.98 -8.33
C ASN A 137 -8.17 -31.25 -9.84
#